data_AF-A0AAW6JUD5-F1
#
_entry.id   AF-A0AAW6JUD5-F1
#
_cell.length_a   1.000
_cell.length_b   1.000
_cell.length_c   1.000
_cell.angle_alpha   90.00
_cell.angle_beta   90.00
_cell.angle_gamma   90.00
#
_symmetry.space_group_name_H-M   'P 1'
#
loop_
_entity.id
_entity.type
_entity.pdbx_description
1 polymer ?
#
loop_
_entity_poly.entity_id
_entity_poly.type
_entity_poly.pdbx_seq_one_letter_code
_entity_poly.pdbx_strand_id
1 'polypeptide(L)' 'MVQRVAIYCRVSTTDQSCERQERDLLEYAALGDFEVIGVWKETVSGTKHDRRERSKVMALAQS' A
#
# COMPACT_ATOMS: atom_id res chain seq x y z
N MET A 1 -15.35 -11.07 -12.52
CA MET A 1 -15.39 -10.10 -11.40
C MET A 1 -14.04 -9.41 -11.37
N VAL A 2 -14.00 -8.08 -11.35
CA VAL A 2 -12.75 -7.34 -11.20
C VAL A 2 -12.40 -7.34 -9.71
N GLN A 3 -11.20 -7.78 -9.35
CA GLN A 3 -10.77 -7.83 -7.96
C GLN A 3 -10.33 -6.41 -7.55
N ARG A 4 -11.00 -5.86 -6.54
CA ARG A 4 -10.62 -4.58 -5.92
C ARG A 4 -9.44 -4.79 -4.99
N VAL A 5 -8.41 -3.96 -5.11
CA VAL A 5 -7.16 -4.06 -4.34
C VAL A 5 -6.71 -2.70 -3.80
N ALA A 6 -6.18 -2.69 -2.58
CA ALA A 6 -5.53 -1.55 -1.97
C ALA A 6 -4.01 -1.77 -1.94
N ILE A 7 -3.22 -0.76 -2.32
CA ILE A 7 -1.76 -0.82 -2.27
C ILE A 7 -1.24 -0.09 -1.05
N TYR A 8 -0.37 -0.75 -0.28
CA TYR A 8 0.27 -0.18 0.90
C TYR A 8 1.79 -0.24 0.76
N CYS A 9 2.44 0.92 0.79
CA CYS A 9 3.90 1.05 0.72
C CYS A 9 4.43 1.64 2.03
N ARG A 10 5.60 1.16 2.46
CA ARG A 10 6.22 1.63 3.71
C ARG A 10 7.73 1.66 3.60
N VAL A 11 8.31 2.70 4.17
CA VAL A 11 9.75 2.78 4.45
C VAL A 11 10.00 3.05 5.93
N SER A 12 11.18 2.68 6.42
CA SER A 12 11.53 2.83 7.83
C SER A 12 12.07 4.22 8.15
N THR A 13 12.74 4.85 7.19
CA THR A 13 13.49 6.09 7.36
C THR A 13 13.20 7.06 6.19
N THR A 14 13.51 8.34 6.37
CA THR A 14 13.17 9.41 5.42
C THR A 14 14.10 9.48 4.20
N ASP A 15 15.25 8.82 4.26
CA ASP A 15 16.19 8.64 3.15
C ASP A 15 15.79 7.49 2.21
N GLN A 16 14.73 6.77 2.53
CA GLN A 16 14.16 5.70 1.71
C GLN A 16 12.91 6.21 0.97
N SER A 17 12.61 5.63 -0.19
CA SER A 17 11.45 6.01 -1.02
C SER A 17 10.48 4.85 -1.24
N CYS A 18 9.19 5.19 -1.28
CA CYS A 18 8.11 4.27 -1.67
C CYS A 18 7.92 4.17 -3.20
N GLU A 19 8.59 4.99 -4.01
CA GLU A 19 8.37 5.08 -5.46
C GLU A 19 8.48 3.73 -6.18
N ARG A 20 9.55 2.97 -5.88
CA ARG A 20 9.74 1.65 -6.49
C ARG A 20 8.66 0.66 -6.05
N GLN A 21 8.27 0.67 -4.78
CA GLN A 21 7.21 -0.21 -4.28
C GLN A 21 5.88 0.09 -4.96
N GLU A 22 5.51 1.37 -5.06
CA GLU A 22 4.29 1.81 -5.72
C GLU A 22 4.28 1.41 -7.19
N ARG A 23 5.33 1.75 -7.95
CA ARG A 23 5.40 1.45 -9.38
C ARG A 23 5.27 -0.05 -9.63
N ASP A 24 6.08 -0.85 -8.95
CA ASP A 24 6.15 -2.29 -9.19
C ASP A 24 4.80 -2.97 -8.78
N LEU A 25 4.11 -2.46 -7.75
CA LEU A 25 2.78 -2.96 -7.35
C LEU A 25 1.64 -2.51 -8.26
N LEU A 26 1.71 -1.28 -8.80
CA LEU A 26 0.75 -0.80 -9.80
C LEU A 26 0.86 -1.60 -11.11
N GLU A 27 2.09 -1.90 -11.55
CA GLU A 27 2.33 -2.75 -12.72
C GLU A 27 1.79 -4.16 -12.50
N TYR A 28 2.04 -4.75 -11.32
CA TYR A 28 1.45 -6.03 -10.95
C TYR A 28 -0.08 -6.02 -10.98
N ALA A 29 -0.70 -4.95 -10.44
CA ALA A 29 -2.16 -4.82 -10.45
C ALA A 29 -2.73 -4.67 -11.86
N ALA A 30 -2.04 -3.94 -12.74
CA ALA A 30 -2.43 -3.79 -14.14
C ALA A 30 -2.33 -5.14 -14.88
N LEU A 31 -1.28 -5.93 -14.65
CA LEU A 31 -1.12 -7.27 -15.25
C LEU A 31 -2.17 -8.27 -14.77
N GLY A 32 -2.69 -8.08 -13.55
CA GLY A 32 -3.70 -8.94 -12.94
C GLY A 32 -5.15 -8.53 -13.19
N ASP A 33 -5.41 -7.49 -14.00
CA ASP A 33 -6.73 -6.88 -14.18
C ASP A 33 -7.39 -6.51 -12.82
N PHE A 34 -6.60 -5.98 -11.88
CA PHE A 34 -7.09 -5.53 -10.58
C PHE A 34 -7.52 -4.06 -10.61
N GLU A 35 -8.61 -3.74 -9.90
CA GLU A 35 -9.04 -2.37 -9.67
C GLU A 35 -8.32 -1.81 -8.44
N VAL A 36 -7.32 -0.97 -8.66
CA VAL A 36 -6.60 -0.29 -7.56
C VAL A 36 -7.48 0.83 -6.99
N ILE A 37 -8.01 0.62 -5.78
CA ILE A 37 -8.90 1.60 -5.12
C ILE A 37 -8.13 2.71 -4.39
N GLY A 38 -6.81 2.58 -4.29
CA GLY A 38 -5.94 3.60 -3.71
C GLY A 38 -4.54 3.09 -3.40
N VAL A 39 -3.65 4.05 -3.12
CA VAL A 39 -2.26 3.82 -2.71
C VAL A 39 -2.00 4.58 -1.42
N TRP A 40 -1.56 3.87 -0.39
CA TRP A 40 -1.29 4.38 0.95
C TRP A 40 0.20 4.26 1.26
N LYS A 41 0.83 5.35 1.71
CA LYS A 41 2.29 5.42 1.89
C LYS A 41 2.64 6.02 3.23
N GLU A 42 3.56 5.42 3.98
CA GLU A 42 4.06 6.00 5.24
C GLU A 42 5.53 5.71 5.52
N THR A 43 6.18 6.65 6.20
CA THR A 43 7.55 6.53 6.74
C THR A 43 7.49 6.22 8.22
N VAL A 44 7.58 4.94 8.58
CA VAL A 44 7.45 4.45 9.95
C VAL A 44 8.12 3.09 10.09
N SER A 45 8.79 2.82 11.22
CA SER A 45 9.34 1.49 11.49
C SER A 45 8.25 0.40 11.44
N GLY A 46 8.59 -0.75 10.85
CA GLY A 46 7.71 -1.92 10.85
C GLY A 46 7.41 -2.48 12.25
N THR A 47 8.24 -2.16 13.25
CA THR A 47 8.05 -2.56 14.65
C THR A 47 7.04 -1.68 15.40
N LYS A 48 6.66 -0.52 14.84
CA LYS A 48 5.67 0.37 15.46
C LYS A 48 4.26 -0.13 15.18
N HIS A 49 3.41 -0.05 16.21
CA HIS A 49 2.00 -0.42 16.12
C HIS A 49 1.12 0.72 15.58
N ASP A 50 1.48 1.98 15.85
CA ASP A 50 0.78 3.15 15.30
C ASP A 50 1.21 3.42 13.85
N ARG A 51 0.55 2.71 12.92
CA ARG A 51 0.74 2.82 11.47
C ARG A 51 -0.55 3.29 10.84
N ARG A 52 -0.67 4.62 10.68
CA ARG A 52 -1.95 5.29 10.36
C ARG A 52 -2.46 4.87 9.00
N GLU A 53 -1.57 4.80 8.01
CA GLU A 53 -1.95 4.44 6.64
C GLU A 53 -2.28 2.95 6.55
N ARG A 54 -1.54 2.10 7.26
CA ARG A 54 -1.91 0.67 7.40
C ARG A 54 -3.29 0.50 8.02
N SER A 55 -3.62 1.24 9.07
CA SER A 55 -4.93 1.13 9.73
C SER A 55 -6.08 1.45 8.78
N LYS A 56 -5.91 2.44 7.88
CA LYS A 56 -6.89 2.74 6.82
C LYS A 56 -7.06 1.56 5.87
N VAL A 57 -5.96 0.94 5.41
CA VAL A 57 -6.00 -0.21 4.51
C VAL A 57 -6.67 -1.43 5.17
N MET A 58 -6.39 -1.68 6.45
CA MET A 58 -7.03 -2.78 7.18
C MET A 58 -8.55 -2.57 7.33
N ALA A 59 -9.00 -1.33 7.52
CA ALA A 59 -10.42 -1.02 7.60
C ALA A 59 -11.15 -1.31 6.26
N LEU A 60 -10.51 -1.03 5.11
CA LEU A 60 -11.04 -1.37 3.79
C LEU A 60 -11.16 -2.88 3.56
N ALA A 61 -10.30 -3.69 4.17
CA ALA A 61 -10.34 -5.14 4.04
C ALA A 61 -11.38 -5.81 4.95
N GLN A 62 -11.87 -5.08 5.96
CA GLN A 62 -12.85 -5.57 6.95
C GLN A 62 -14.29 -5.14 6.61
N SER A 63 -14.49 -4.35 5.55
CA SER A 63 -15.80 -3.91 5.05
C SER A 63 -16.33 -4.85 3.97
#